data_AF-A0A7Z2ZV12-F1
#
_entry.id   AF-A0A7Z2ZV12-F1
#
_cell.length_a   1.000
_cell.length_b   1.000
_cell.length_c   1.000
_cell.angle_alpha   90.00
_cell.angle_beta   90.00
_cell.angle_gamma   90.00
#
_symmetry.space_group_name_H-M   'P 1'
#
loop_
_entity.id
_entity.type
_entity.pdbx_description
1 polymer ?
#
loop_
_entity_poly.entity_id
_entity_poly.type
_entity_poly.pdbx_seq_one_letter_code
_entity_poly.pdbx_strand_id
1 'polypeptide(L)' 'MNVNVDLAAAPRRRARPPKRKTRITIYLDDEVLDAFRLCAERTGTGYQTLINAALRLRLNGQDGAALAG' A
#
# COMPACT_ATOMS: atom_id res chain seq x y z
N MET A 1 34.87 -1.65 -31.59
CA MET A 1 35.08 -2.56 -30.44
C MET A 1 33.81 -2.53 -29.62
N ASN A 2 33.03 -3.61 -29.63
CA ASN A 2 31.67 -3.60 -29.10
C ASN A 2 31.64 -4.56 -27.92
N VAL A 3 31.72 -4.00 -26.71
CA VAL A 3 31.73 -4.76 -25.46
C VAL A 3 30.29 -5.18 -25.15
N ASN A 4 29.95 -6.44 -25.47
CA ASN A 4 28.67 -7.01 -25.08
C ASN A 4 28.77 -7.51 -23.64
N VAL A 5 28.17 -6.76 -22.71
CA VAL A 5 27.99 -7.17 -21.32
C VAL A 5 26.91 -8.25 -21.29
N ASP A 6 27.34 -9.49 -21.09
CA ASP A 6 26.46 -10.63 -20.82
C ASP A 6 26.03 -10.58 -19.35
N LEU A 7 24.89 -9.95 -19.09
CA LEU A 7 24.23 -9.99 -17.78
C LEU A 7 23.44 -11.30 -17.68
N ALA A 8 24.11 -12.34 -17.16
CA ALA A 8 23.52 -13.62 -16.82
C ALA A 8 22.17 -13.44 -16.11
N ALA A 9 21.11 -13.92 -16.76
CA ALA A 9 19.73 -13.82 -16.31
C ALA A 9 19.53 -14.63 -15.01
N ALA A 10 19.61 -13.95 -13.87
CA ALA A 10 19.14 -14.51 -12.61
C ALA A 10 17.65 -14.90 -12.73
N PRO A 11 17.23 -16.09 -12.25
CA PRO A 11 15.87 -16.56 -12.42
C PRO A 11 14.92 -15.59 -11.71
N ARG A 12 14.09 -14.92 -12.51
CA ARG A 12 12.99 -14.06 -12.05
C ARG A 12 12.05 -14.93 -11.21
N ARG A 13 12.29 -14.98 -9.90
CA ARG A 13 11.32 -15.47 -8.92
C ARG A 13 10.04 -14.70 -9.20
N ARG A 14 9.03 -15.37 -9.77
CA ARG A 14 7.68 -14.85 -9.88
C ARG A 14 7.25 -14.51 -8.47
N ALA A 15 7.36 -13.23 -8.10
CA ALA A 15 6.78 -12.70 -6.89
C ALA A 15 5.28 -12.96 -7.04
N ARG A 16 4.80 -13.98 -6.33
CA ARG A 16 3.39 -14.32 -6.23
C ARG A 16 2.67 -13.00 -5.91
N PRO A 17 1.69 -12.57 -6.72
CA PRO A 17 1.02 -11.30 -6.48
C PRO A 17 0.49 -11.34 -5.03
N PRO A 18 0.73 -10.30 -4.22
CA PRO A 18 0.23 -10.26 -2.86
C PRO A 18 -1.30 -10.42 -2.93
N LYS A 19 -1.79 -11.60 -2.54
CA LYS A 19 -3.21 -11.94 -2.45
C LYS A 19 -3.89 -10.75 -1.77
N ARG A 20 -4.73 -10.00 -2.49
CA ARG A 20 -5.59 -8.90 -2.00
C ARG A 20 -5.02 -7.47 -1.95
N LYS A 21 -3.90 -7.16 -2.59
CA LYS A 21 -3.41 -5.76 -2.64
C LYS A 21 -3.16 -5.31 -4.08
N THR A 22 -3.97 -4.36 -4.54
CA THR A 22 -3.78 -3.70 -5.84
C THR A 22 -2.83 -2.52 -5.65
N ARG A 23 -1.78 -2.44 -6.47
CA ARG A 23 -0.93 -1.24 -6.52
C ARG A 23 -1.71 -0.17 -7.29
N ILE A 24 -1.95 0.95 -6.63
CA ILE A 24 -2.56 2.13 -7.25
C ILE A 24 -1.58 3.30 -7.12
N THR A 25 -1.66 4.23 -8.07
CA THR A 25 -0.99 5.53 -7.98
C THR A 25 -2.07 6.56 -7.70
N ILE A 26 -1.98 7.22 -6.54
CA ILE A 26 -2.90 8.29 -6.13
C ILE A 26 -2.06 9.45 -5.61
N TYR A 27 -2.58 10.67 -5.75
CA TYR A 27 -2.08 11.80 -4.99
C TYR A 27 -2.74 11.78 -3.62
N LEU A 28 -1.93 11.96 -2.57
CA LEU A 28 -2.35 12.08 -1.19
C LEU A 28 -1.66 13.31 -0.63
N ASP A 29 -2.38 14.11 0.15
CA ASP A 29 -1.80 15.32 0.74
C ASP A 29 -0.62 14.98 1.65
N ASP A 30 0.42 15.82 1.59
CA ASP A 30 1.65 15.63 2.37
C ASP A 30 1.37 15.63 3.89
N GLU A 31 0.42 16.45 4.35
CA GLU A 31 0.01 16.50 5.77
C GLU A 31 -0.57 15.16 6.24
N VAL A 32 -1.33 14.48 5.38
CA VAL A 32 -1.94 13.20 5.68
C VAL A 32 -0.87 12.13 5.72
N LEU A 33 0.05 12.15 4.74
CA LEU A 33 1.17 11.21 4.70
C LEU A 33 2.07 11.36 5.93
N ASP A 34 2.37 12.58 6.34
CA ASP A 34 3.21 12.87 7.50
C ASP A 34 2.56 12.40 8.81
N ALA A 35 1.26 12.70 9.00
CA ALA A 35 0.51 12.21 10.16
C ALA A 35 0.52 10.67 10.25
N PHE A 36 0.31 9.97 9.12
CA PHE A 36 0.36 8.51 9.10
C PHE A 36 1.77 7.95 9.29
N ARG A 37 2.82 8.66 8.85
CA ARG A 37 4.22 8.30 9.15
C ARG A 37 4.51 8.41 10.64
N LEU A 38 4.13 9.51 11.28
CA LEU A 38 4.32 9.69 12.72
C LEU A 38 3.57 8.64 13.53
N CYS A 39 2.33 8.32 13.15
CA CYS A 39 1.57 7.24 13.76
C CYS A 39 2.23 5.87 13.51
N ALA A 40 2.78 5.63 12.33
CA ALA A 40 3.47 4.40 11.99
C ALA A 40 4.71 4.16 12.87
N GLU A 41 5.51 5.20 13.08
CA GLU A 41 6.69 5.16 13.95
C GLU A 41 6.30 4.83 15.40
N ARG A 42 5.19 5.40 15.90
CA ARG A 42 4.71 5.17 17.27
C ARG A 42 4.12 3.78 17.48
N THR A 43 3.43 3.23 16.47
CA THR A 43 2.76 1.92 16.56
C THR A 43 3.65 0.77 16.03
N GLY A 44 4.81 1.08 15.45
CA GLY A 44 5.69 0.09 14.80
C GLY A 44 5.04 -0.61 13.60
N THR A 45 4.01 0.01 13.01
CA THR A 45 3.22 -0.57 11.92
C THR A 45 3.31 0.35 10.70
N GLY A 46 3.55 -0.18 9.49
CA GLY A 46 3.75 0.66 8.31
C GLY A 46 2.59 1.62 8.01
N TYR A 47 2.90 2.84 7.60
CA TYR A 47 1.93 3.90 7.29
C TYR A 47 0.84 3.45 6.31
N GLN A 48 1.19 2.62 5.33
CA GLN A 48 0.23 2.08 4.36
C GLN A 48 -0.82 1.18 5.01
N THR A 49 -0.46 0.44 6.06
CA THR A 49 -1.41 -0.39 6.83
C THR A 49 -2.38 0.50 7.60
N LEU A 50 -1.89 1.60 8.20
CA LEU A 50 -2.72 2.57 8.91
C LEU A 50 -3.70 3.28 7.98
N ILE A 51 -3.24 3.73 6.81
CA ILE A 51 -4.10 4.32 5.78
C ILE A 51 -5.19 3.32 5.37
N ASN A 52 -4.83 2.07 5.09
CA ASN A 52 -5.81 1.05 4.72
C ASN A 52 -6.80 0.75 5.86
N ALA A 53 -6.36 0.78 7.12
CA ALA A 53 -7.24 0.59 8.27
C ALA A 53 -8.25 1.74 8.41
N ALA A 54 -7.80 2.99 8.22
CA ALA A 54 -8.67 4.16 8.22
C ALA A 54 -9.70 4.11 7.07
N LEU A 55 -9.27 3.74 5.87
CA LEU A 55 -10.16 3.55 4.72
C LEU A 55 -11.21 2.46 5.00
N ARG A 56 -10.80 1.32 5.57
CA ARG A 56 -11.73 0.24 5.95
C ARG A 56 -12.72 0.69 7.02
N LEU A 57 -12.25 1.38 8.08
CA LEU A 57 -13.13 1.90 9.12
C LEU A 57 -14.20 2.82 8.54
N ARG A 58 -13.83 3.67 7.58
CA ARG A 58 -14.80 4.52 6.88
C ARG A 58 -15.78 3.70 6.06
N LEU A 59 -15.32 2.73 5.25
CA LEU A 59 -16.19 1.87 4.45
C LEU A 59 -17.16 1.05 5.32
N ASN A 60 -16.65 0.39 6.37
CA ASN A 60 -17.47 -0.34 7.33
C ASN A 60 -18.51 0.54 8.04
N GLY A 61 -18.19 1.80 8.31
CA GLY A 61 -19.15 2.78 8.84
C GLY A 61 -20.17 3.27 7.80
N GLN A 62 -19.94 3.09 6.51
CA GLN A 62 -20.88 3.40 5.43
C GLN A 62 -21.77 2.19 5.11
N ASP A 63 -21.24 0.97 5.18
CA ASP A 63 -22.01 -0.28 5.03
C ASP A 63 -23.03 -0.48 6.17
N GLY A 64 -22.72 -0.01 7.39
CA GLY A 64 -23.66 -0.03 8.51
C GLY A 64 -24.81 0.98 8.41
N ALA A 65 -24.70 2.00 7.56
CA ALA A 65 -25.73 3.02 7.36
C ALA A 65 -26.72 2.66 6.21
N ALA A 66 -26.34 1.76 5.30
CA ALA A 66 -27.18 1.37 4.16
C ALA A 66 -28.14 0.21 4.44
N LEU A 67 -28.03 -0.47 5.59
CA LEU A 67 -28.88 -1.60 6.00
C LEU A 67 -29.92 -1.22 7.08
N ALA A 68 -30.10 0.08 7.34
CA ALA A 68 -31.09 0.61 8.29
C ALA A 68 -32.08 1.59 7.62
N GLY A 69 -32.42 1.34 6.34
CA GLY A 69 -33.41 2.09 5.57
C GLY A 69 -34.46 1.16 4.98
#